data_AF-A0A081A8N3-F1
#
_entry.id   AF-A0A081A8N3-F1
#
_cell.length_a   1.000
_cell.length_b   1.000
_cell.length_c   1.000
_cell.angle_alpha   90.00
_cell.angle_beta   90.00
_cell.angle_gamma   90.00
#
_symmetry.space_group_name_H-M   'P 1'
#
loop_
_entity.id
_entity.type
_entity.pdbx_description
1 polymer ?
#
loop_
_entity_poly.entity_id
_entity_poly.type
_entity_poly.pdbx_seq_one_letter_code
_entity_poly.pdbx_strand_id
1 'polypeptide(L)' 'MKFSTALIVLTSAVAFLASPTASESEYCPNEEYPHKCRGPKSGECFNPATGAFQKGCSAGFKCNNGKCVYGKP' A
#
# COMPACT_ATOMS: atom_id res chain seq x y z
N MET A 1 -31.05 44.81 18.24
CA MET A 1 -30.92 43.34 18.11
C MET A 1 -29.71 43.10 17.22
N LYS A 2 -28.59 42.67 17.81
CA LYS A 2 -27.29 42.50 17.13
C LYS A 2 -27.20 41.05 16.67
N PHE A 3 -27.29 40.81 15.37
CA PHE A 3 -26.91 39.51 14.79
C PHE A 3 -25.41 39.59 14.49
N SER A 4 -24.61 39.07 15.42
CA SER A 4 -23.17 38.87 15.23
C SER A 4 -22.97 37.82 14.15
N THR A 5 -22.71 38.25 12.92
CA THR A 5 -22.17 37.41 11.87
C THR A 5 -20.72 37.08 12.22
N ALA A 6 -20.53 36.06 13.05
CA ALA A 6 -19.24 35.41 13.19
C ALA A 6 -18.95 34.71 11.85
N LEU A 7 -18.10 35.33 11.02
CA LEU A 7 -17.42 34.62 9.94
C LEU A 7 -16.53 33.56 10.59
N ILE A 8 -17.08 32.37 10.72
CA ILE A 8 -16.31 31.17 10.98
C ILE A 8 -15.53 30.92 9.68
N VAL A 9 -14.34 31.51 9.58
CA VAL A 9 -13.32 31.00 8.67
C VAL A 9 -12.84 29.70 9.29
N LEU A 10 -13.56 28.61 9.02
CA LEU A 10 -13.03 27.26 9.12
C LEU A 10 -11.95 27.16 8.04
N THR A 11 -10.77 27.75 8.28
CA THR A 11 -9.54 27.18 7.73
C THR A 11 -9.42 25.83 8.40
N SER A 12 -10.16 24.90 7.82
CA SER A 12 -9.92 23.49 7.96
C SER A 12 -8.52 23.31 7.42
N ALA A 13 -7.52 23.49 8.28
CA ALA A 13 -6.46 22.52 8.34
C ALA A 13 -7.18 21.21 8.70
N VAL A 14 -7.87 20.64 7.72
CA VAL A 14 -7.83 19.21 7.52
C VAL A 14 -6.33 19.01 7.50
N ALA A 15 -5.77 18.60 8.64
CA ALA A 15 -4.59 17.78 8.62
C ALA A 15 -5.01 16.72 7.62
N PHE A 16 -4.64 16.93 6.36
CA PHE A 16 -4.66 15.92 5.33
C PHE A 16 -3.98 14.82 6.09
N LEU A 17 -4.77 13.82 6.49
CA LEU A 17 -4.22 12.58 6.93
C LEU A 17 -3.36 12.24 5.73
N ALA A 18 -2.07 12.52 5.84
CA ALA A 18 -1.05 11.75 5.20
C ALA A 18 -1.18 10.37 5.87
N SER A 19 -2.34 9.71 5.65
CA SER A 19 -2.34 8.37 5.13
C SER A 19 -1.17 8.39 4.17
N PRO A 20 -0.03 7.74 4.48
CA PRO A 20 0.93 7.51 3.42
C PRO A 20 0.10 6.98 2.27
N THR A 21 0.27 7.54 1.08
CA THR A 21 -0.31 6.98 -0.12
C THR A 21 0.25 5.57 -0.22
N ALA A 22 -0.37 4.61 0.48
CA ALA A 22 -0.21 3.19 0.30
C ALA A 22 -0.98 2.87 -0.98
N SER A 23 -0.52 3.46 -2.09
CA SER A 23 -1.03 3.18 -3.42
C SER A 23 -0.43 1.89 -3.99
N GLU A 24 0.34 1.15 -3.20
CA GLU A 24 0.86 -0.15 -3.59
C GLU A 24 0.69 -1.10 -2.41
N SER A 25 0.03 -2.21 -2.67
CA SER A 25 -0.30 -3.27 -1.73
C SER A 25 0.88 -3.67 -0.84
N GLU A 26 0.70 -3.53 0.46
CA GLU A 26 1.66 -3.95 1.47
C GLU A 26 1.49 -5.45 1.78
N TYR A 27 2.60 -6.19 1.88
CA TYR A 27 2.59 -7.61 2.21
C TYR A 27 3.54 -7.90 3.37
N CYS A 28 3.14 -8.83 4.24
CA CYS A 28 3.90 -9.23 5.42
C CYS A 28 4.64 -10.54 5.10
N PRO A 29 5.97 -10.50 4.91
CA PRO A 29 6.72 -11.69 4.59
C PRO A 29 6.90 -12.57 5.83
N ASN A 30 6.96 -13.89 5.61
CA ASN A 30 7.15 -14.89 6.66
C ASN A 30 8.52 -14.77 7.35
N GLU A 31 9.52 -14.29 6.62
CA GLU A 31 10.94 -14.41 7.01
C GLU A 31 11.49 -13.20 7.77
N GLU A 32 10.77 -12.08 7.81
CA GLU A 32 11.23 -10.87 8.48
C GLU A 32 10.66 -10.84 9.90
N TYR A 33 11.48 -11.00 10.94
CA TYR A 33 11.06 -10.75 12.33
C TYR A 33 11.74 -9.47 12.85
N PRO A 34 10.99 -8.51 13.44
CA PRO A 34 9.53 -8.46 13.51
C PRO A 34 8.91 -8.37 12.10
N HIS A 35 7.76 -9.00 11.87
CA HIS A 35 7.04 -9.05 10.58
C HIS A 35 6.64 -7.66 10.11
N LYS A 36 7.62 -6.95 9.54
CA LYS A 36 7.43 -5.66 8.93
C LYS A 36 6.80 -5.90 7.57
N CYS A 37 5.51 -5.62 7.52
CA CYS A 37 4.81 -5.49 6.27
C CYS A 37 5.47 -4.34 5.49
N ARG A 38 5.60 -4.53 4.17
CA ARG A 38 6.14 -3.51 3.26
C ARG A 38 5.58 -3.71 1.86
N GLY A 39 5.66 -2.68 1.01
CA GLY A 39 5.42 -2.85 -0.42
C GLY A 39 6.58 -3.61 -1.10
N PRO A 40 6.35 -4.20 -2.29
CA PRO A 40 7.43 -4.66 -3.14
C PRO A 40 8.33 -3.49 -3.56
N LYS A 41 9.64 -3.72 -3.65
CA LYS A 41 10.57 -2.76 -4.27
C LYS A 41 10.51 -2.87 -5.79
N SER A 42 11.15 -1.96 -6.51
CA SER A 42 11.22 -2.01 -7.98
C SER A 42 11.73 -3.38 -8.47
N GLY A 43 10.90 -4.06 -9.27
CA GLY A 43 11.17 -5.40 -9.80
C GLY A 43 10.85 -6.57 -8.85
N GLU A 44 10.51 -6.30 -7.59
CA GLU A 44 9.99 -7.31 -6.67
C GLU A 44 8.49 -7.53 -6.86
N CYS A 45 8.06 -8.74 -6.50
CA CYS A 45 6.67 -9.11 -6.39
C CYS A 45 6.50 -10.06 -5.20
N PHE A 46 5.40 -9.93 -4.46
CA PHE A 46 5.11 -10.80 -3.33
C PHE A 46 4.58 -12.16 -3.82
N ASN A 47 5.23 -13.23 -3.40
CA ASN A 47 4.82 -14.60 -3.66
C ASN A 47 3.98 -15.12 -2.48
N PRO A 48 2.66 -15.30 -2.63
CA PRO A 48 1.82 -15.80 -1.54
C PRO A 48 2.09 -17.27 -1.19
N ALA A 49 2.70 -18.05 -2.09
CA ALA A 49 2.99 -19.47 -1.84
C ALA A 49 4.17 -19.65 -0.88
N THR A 50 5.16 -18.76 -0.95
CA THR A 50 6.32 -18.77 -0.03
C THR A 50 6.19 -17.75 1.09
N GLY A 51 5.31 -16.74 0.92
CA GLY A 51 5.21 -15.59 1.80
C GLY A 51 6.47 -14.72 1.76
N ALA A 52 7.08 -14.56 0.60
CA ALA A 52 8.31 -13.78 0.44
C ALA A 52 8.24 -12.85 -0.78
N PHE A 53 9.00 -11.76 -0.75
CA PHE A 53 9.25 -10.95 -1.94
C PHE A 53 10.32 -11.62 -2.79
N GLN A 54 10.09 -11.66 -4.10
CA GLN A 54 11.02 -12.23 -5.07
C GLN A 54 11.09 -11.33 -6.31
N LYS A 55 12.17 -11.43 -7.11
CA LYS A 55 12.25 -10.70 -8.38
C LYS A 55 11.31 -11.34 -9.41
N GLY A 56 10.36 -10.56 -9.92
CA GLY A 56 9.33 -11.07 -10.84
C GLY A 56 8.47 -12.19 -10.23
N CYS A 57 7.88 -13.02 -11.07
CA CYS A 57 7.11 -14.19 -10.65
C CYS A 57 7.58 -15.44 -11.40
N SER A 58 7.37 -16.61 -10.78
CA SER A 58 7.65 -17.90 -11.39
C SER A 58 6.83 -18.10 -12.68
N ALA A 59 7.27 -19.01 -13.55
CA ALA A 59 6.58 -19.32 -14.80
C ALA A 59 5.09 -19.65 -14.58
N GLY A 60 4.20 -19.13 -15.43
CA GLY A 60 2.75 -19.24 -15.26
C GLY A 60 2.14 -18.22 -14.29
N PHE A 61 2.93 -17.29 -13.74
CA PHE A 61 2.45 -16.21 -12.88
C PHE A 61 2.91 -14.85 -13.42
N LYS A 62 2.07 -13.84 -13.21
CA LYS A 62 2.36 -12.44 -13.53
C LYS A 62 2.32 -11.60 -12.26
N CYS A 63 3.15 -10.58 -12.19
CA CYS A 63 3.06 -9.61 -11.10
C CYS A 63 1.87 -8.67 -11.40
N ASN A 64 0.86 -8.70 -10.55
CA ASN A 64 -0.29 -7.81 -10.63
C ASN A 64 -0.49 -7.13 -9.28
N ASN A 65 -0.45 -5.80 -9.28
CA ASN A 65 -0.53 -4.99 -8.06
C ASN A 65 0.40 -5.55 -6.97
N GLY A 66 1.70 -5.67 -7.28
CA GLY A 66 2.70 -6.12 -6.31
C GLY A 66 2.64 -7.59 -5.85
N LYS A 67 1.71 -8.42 -6.34
CA LYS A 67 1.57 -9.84 -5.98
C LYS A 67 1.61 -10.76 -7.19
N CYS A 68 2.24 -11.92 -7.02
CA CYS A 68 2.22 -12.98 -8.01
C CYS A 68 0.83 -13.61 -8.06
N VAL A 69 0.17 -13.45 -9.21
CA VAL A 69 -1.13 -14.04 -9.54
C VAL A 69 -0.97 -14.94 -10.75
N TYR A 70 -1.82 -15.97 -10.86
CA TYR A 70 -1.78 -16.86 -12.02
C TYR A 70 -2.00 -16.04 -13.29
N GLY A 71 -1.05 -16.12 -14.21
CA GLY A 71 -1.13 -15.55 -15.54
C GLY A 71 -1.28 -16.72 -16.49
N LYS A 72 -2.44 -16.83 -17.15
CA LYS A 72 -2.63 -17.83 -18.20
C LYS A 72 -1.41 -17.77 -19.16
N PRO A 73 -0.80 -18.92 -19.51
CA PRO A 73 0.40 -18.95 -20.33
C PRO A 73 0.20 -18.31 -21.71
#